data_AF-A0A5K0YTW2-F1
#
_entry.id   AF-A0A5K0YTW2-F1
#
_cell.length_a   1.000
_cell.length_b   1.000
_cell.length_c   1.000
_cell.angle_alpha   90.00
_cell.angle_beta   90.00
_cell.angle_gamma   90.00
#
_symmetry.space_group_name_H-M   'P 1'
#
loop_
_entity.id
_entity.type
_entity.pdbx_description
1 polymer ?
#
loop_
_entity_poly.entity_id
_entity_poly.type
_entity_poly.pdbx_seq_one_letter_code
_entity_poly.pdbx_strand_id
1 'polypeptide(L)' 'QQLQSLLETLSSTEPHYIRCIKPNNVLKPSIFENTNVLQQLRCG' A
#
# COMPACT_ATOMS: atom_id res chain seq x y z
N GLN A 1 -6.00 16.48 17.07
CA GLN A 1 -6.52 15.47 18.01
C GLN A 1 -6.96 14.17 17.32
N GLN A 2 -7.66 14.20 16.18
CA GLN A 2 -8.20 12.97 15.56
C GLN A 2 -7.14 11.95 15.11
N LEU A 3 -6.02 12.37 14.50
CA LEU A 3 -4.95 11.47 14.07
C LEU A 3 -4.31 10.71 15.25
N GLN A 4 -4.06 11.40 16.36
CA GLN A 4 -3.42 10.82 17.54
C GLN A 4 -4.27 9.70 18.15
N SER A 5 -5.57 9.96 18.33
CA SER A 5 -6.52 8.97 18.87
C SER A 5 -6.69 7.74 17.96
N LEU A 6 -6.65 7.94 16.64
CA LEU A 6 -6.65 6.84 15.67
C LEU A 6 -5.40 5.97 15.81
N LEU A 7 -4.21 6.58 15.91
CA LEU A 7 -2.95 5.86 16.02
C LEU A 7 -2.87 5.07 17.34
N GLU A 8 -3.33 5.64 18.44
CA GLU A 8 -3.42 4.94 19.74
C GLU A 8 -4.29 3.68 19.62
N THR A 9 -5.47 3.79 18.99
CA THR A 9 -6.36 2.65 18.75
C THR A 9 -5.67 1.56 17.92
N LEU A 10 -5.08 1.93 16.78
CA LEU A 10 -4.38 0.99 15.90
C LEU A 10 -3.20 0.29 16.60
N SER A 11 -2.45 1.03 17.42
CA SER A 11 -1.29 0.50 18.16
C SER A 11 -1.67 -0.49 19.26
N SER A 12 -2.92 -0.43 19.75
CA SER A 12 -3.43 -1.34 20.79
C SER A 12 -3.96 -2.67 20.25
N THR A 13 -4.00 -2.84 18.92
CA THR A 13 -4.52 -4.04 18.24
C THR A 13 -3.42 -4.75 17.46
N GLU A 14 -3.62 -6.04 17.15
CA GLU A 14 -2.73 -6.75 16.24
C GLU A 14 -2.99 -6.30 14.78
N PRO A 15 -2.00 -5.72 14.08
CA PRO A 15 -2.23 -5.16 12.76
C PRO A 15 -2.17 -6.24 11.67
N HIS A 16 -3.10 -6.16 10.72
CA HIS A 16 -3.10 -6.95 9.49
C HIS A 16 -2.88 -6.02 8.29
N TYR A 17 -1.66 -5.98 7.76
CA TYR A 17 -1.31 -5.07 6.66
C TYR A 17 -1.57 -5.70 5.29
N ILE A 18 -2.26 -4.95 4.42
CA ILE A 18 -2.42 -5.27 2.99
C ILE A 18 -1.70 -4.20 2.18
N ARG A 19 -0.69 -4.61 1.41
CA ARG A 19 0.05 -3.71 0.52
C ARG A 19 -0.48 -3.79 -0.90
N CYS A 20 -1.26 -2.79 -1.31
CA CYS A 20 -1.73 -2.67 -2.69
C CYS A 20 -0.56 -2.29 -3.63
N ILE A 21 -0.48 -2.94 -4.79
CA ILE A 21 0.51 -2.66 -5.83
C ILE A 21 -0.22 -2.26 -7.12
N LYS A 22 0.18 -1.13 -7.70
CA LYS A 22 -0.38 -0.65 -8.96
C LYS A 22 0.29 -1.38 -10.14
N PRO A 23 -0.45 -2.12 -10.98
CA PRO A 23 0.17 -2.92 -12.04
C PRO A 23 0.59 -2.10 -13.27
N ASN A 24 -0.05 -0.96 -13.55
CA ASN A 24 0.28 -0.06 -14.66
C ASN A 24 -0.20 1.36 -14.40
N ASN A 25 0.36 2.35 -15.09
CA ASN A 25 -0.05 3.76 -14.96
C ASN A 25 -1.10 4.22 -15.96
N VAL A 26 -1.34 3.43 -17.01
CA VAL A 26 -2.29 3.74 -18.08
C VAL A 26 -3.75 3.42 -17.74
N LEU A 27 -4.03 2.94 -16.53
CA LEU A 27 -5.37 2.63 -16.01
C LEU A 27 -6.12 1.60 -16.86
N LYS A 28 -5.42 0.59 -17.36
CA LYS A 28 -6.00 -0.49 -18.16
C LYS A 28 -5.90 -1.83 -17.45
N PRO A 29 -6.92 -2.70 -17.57
CA PRO A 29 -6.85 -4.05 -17.04
C PRO A 29 -5.81 -4.87 -17.83
N SER A 30 -5.31 -5.93 -17.20
CA SER A 30 -4.42 -6.93 -17.83
C SER A 30 -3.07 -6.40 -18.36
N ILE A 31 -2.66 -5.19 -17.99
CA ILE A 31 -1.32 -4.64 -18.27
C ILE A 31 -0.48 -4.67 -16.99
N PHE A 32 0.70 -5.29 -17.05
CA PHE A 32 1.64 -5.39 -15.94
C PHE A 32 3.01 -4.78 -16.32
N GLU A 33 3.36 -3.67 -15.67
CA GLU A 33 4.61 -2.93 -15.84
C GLU A 33 5.64 -3.40 -14.81
N ASN A 34 6.48 -4.36 -15.20
CA ASN A 34 7.44 -5.01 -14.30
C ASN A 34 8.36 -4.01 -13.56
N THR A 35 8.91 -3.02 -14.27
CA THR A 35 9.79 -2.01 -13.66
C THR A 35 9.09 -1.19 -12.57
N ASN A 36 7.85 -0.77 -12.81
CA ASN A 36 7.07 0.00 -11.85
C ASN A 36 6.69 -0.85 -10.62
N VAL A 37 6.27 -2.09 -10.85
CA VAL A 37 5.94 -3.04 -9.77
C VAL A 37 7.18 -3.38 -8.94
N LEU A 38 8.32 -3.67 -9.56
CA LEU A 38 9.58 -3.92 -8.85
C LEU A 38 10.01 -2.72 -8.01
N GLN A 39 9.87 -1.50 -8.53
CA GLN A 39 10.16 -0.29 -7.77
C GLN A 39 9.25 -0.18 -6.55
N GLN A 40 7.93 -0.37 -6.71
CA GLN A 40 7.01 -0.37 -5.57
C GLN A 40 7.43 -1.40 -4.52
N LEU A 41 7.72 -2.64 -4.92
CA LEU A 41 8.15 -3.69 -4.00
C LEU A 41 9.41 -3.31 -3.20
N ARG A 42 10.37 -2.63 -3.83
CA ARG A 42 11.64 -2.21 -3.19
C ARG A 42 11.53 -0.98 -2.28
N CYS A 43 10.57 -0.08 -2.54
CA CYS A 43 10.38 1.16 -1.78
C CYS A 43 9.43 1.00 -0.57
N GLY A 44 9.26 -0.23 -0.07
CA GLY A 44 8.39 -0.54 1.07
C GLY A 44 9.09 -0.46 2.40
#